data_AF-A0A920ACP2-F1
#
_entry.id   AF-A0A920ACP2-F1
#
_cell.length_a   1.000
_cell.length_b   1.000
_cell.length_c   1.000
_cell.angle_alpha   90.00
_cell.angle_beta   90.00
_cell.angle_gamma   90.00
#
_symmetry.space_group_name_H-M   'P 1'
#
loop_
_entity.id
_entity.type
_entity.pdbx_description
1 polymer ?
#
loop_
_entity_poly.entity_id
_entity_poly.type
_entity_poly.pdbx_seq_one_letter_code
_entity_poly.pdbx_strand_id
1 'polypeptide(L)'
;MAKVKYYYDTKTLSYKKIERTKLNMLIRILLFISSSSAIALCLVLLFFTLFDSPKEKELKREINNLLVQYELLEEKISNSFTILDELQERDDNIYRVIFEADPIDASIRKAGFGGVNRYTKYEGFKHSELISDLNRKVDQLSKAIYVQSKSFDDVLKMIENKEEMLAHIPAIQPVANKNLKRMALG
;
A
#
# COMPACT_ATOMS: atom_id res chain seq x y z
N MET A 1 -68.78 -27.07 -26.15
CA MET A 1 -68.49 -27.34 -27.58
C MET A 1 -67.46 -26.32 -28.08
N ALA A 2 -66.43 -26.75 -28.82
CA ALA A 2 -65.36 -25.84 -29.28
C ALA A 2 -65.87 -24.89 -30.38
N LYS A 3 -65.65 -23.57 -30.25
CA LYS A 3 -66.04 -22.58 -31.26
C LYS A 3 -65.18 -22.75 -32.52
N VAL A 4 -65.79 -23.22 -33.61
CA VAL A 4 -65.13 -23.42 -34.89
C VAL A 4 -65.18 -22.13 -35.71
N LYS A 5 -64.03 -21.65 -36.21
CA LYS A 5 -63.94 -20.46 -37.06
C LYS A 5 -64.02 -20.88 -38.53
N TYR A 6 -64.85 -20.18 -39.30
CA TYR A 6 -65.07 -20.39 -40.73
C TYR A 6 -64.58 -19.16 -41.50
N TYR A 7 -64.09 -19.34 -42.73
CA TYR A 7 -63.84 -18.25 -43.68
C TYR A 7 -64.72 -18.44 -44.91
N TYR A 8 -65.14 -17.33 -45.51
CA TYR A 8 -65.95 -17.35 -46.72
C TYR A 8 -65.04 -17.43 -47.95
N ASP A 9 -65.19 -18.48 -48.75
CA ASP A 9 -64.46 -18.63 -50.01
C ASP A 9 -65.25 -17.97 -51.14
N THR A 10 -64.73 -16.85 -51.65
CA THR A 10 -65.39 -16.04 -52.68
C THR A 10 -65.51 -16.75 -54.04
N LYS A 11 -64.78 -17.86 -54.26
CA LYS A 11 -64.84 -18.64 -55.50
C LYS A 11 -65.88 -19.75 -55.45
N THR A 12 -66.13 -20.33 -54.28
CA THR A 12 -67.11 -21.42 -54.10
C THR A 12 -68.38 -20.98 -53.36
N LEU A 13 -68.51 -19.67 -53.05
CA LEU A 13 -69.63 -19.03 -52.35
C LEU A 13 -70.04 -19.76 -51.05
N SER A 14 -69.10 -20.44 -50.40
CA SER A 14 -69.36 -21.34 -49.27
C SER A 14 -68.44 -21.07 -48.09
N TYR A 15 -68.97 -21.27 -46.88
CA TYR A 15 -68.20 -21.14 -45.64
C TYR A 15 -67.39 -22.42 -45.40
N LYS A 16 -66.06 -22.31 -45.49
CA LYS A 16 -65.14 -23.41 -45.20
C LYS A 16 -64.56 -23.28 -43.79
N LYS A 17 -64.45 -24.41 -43.10
CA LYS A 17 -63.83 -24.48 -41.77
C LYS A 17 -62.34 -24.16 -41.90
N ILE A 18 -61.81 -23.33 -41.01
CA ILE A 18 -60.37 -23.09 -40.94
C ILE A 18 -59.72 -24.34 -40.33
N GLU A 19 -59.18 -25.20 -41.19
CA GLU A 19 -58.38 -26.34 -40.76
C GLU A 19 -56.99 -25.84 -40.36
N ARG A 20 -56.66 -25.99 -39.08
CA ARG A 20 -55.30 -25.70 -38.61
C ARG A 20 -54.42 -26.89 -38.98
N THR A 21 -53.57 -26.73 -39.99
CA THR A 21 -52.56 -27.72 -40.33
C THR A 21 -51.63 -27.95 -39.14
N LYS A 22 -51.35 -29.20 -38.77
CA LYS A 22 -50.43 -29.54 -37.67
C LYS A 22 -49.05 -28.86 -37.82
N LEU A 23 -48.61 -28.66 -39.07
CA LEU A 23 -47.38 -27.95 -39.43
C LEU A 23 -47.44 -26.45 -39.11
N ASN A 24 -48.55 -25.76 -39.41
CA ASN A 24 -48.72 -24.35 -39.06
C ASN A 24 -48.79 -24.13 -37.54
N MET A 25 -49.33 -25.12 -36.81
CA MET A 25 -49.30 -25.12 -35.35
C MET A 25 -47.87 -25.27 -34.82
N LEU A 26 -47.07 -26.19 -35.37
CA LEU A 26 -45.65 -26.37 -35.03
C LEU A 26 -44.81 -25.13 -35.32
N ILE A 27 -44.95 -24.51 -36.50
CA ILE A 27 -44.19 -23.29 -36.85
C ILE A 27 -44.49 -22.16 -35.87
N ARG A 28 -45.76 -21.96 -35.49
CA ARG A 28 -46.13 -20.91 -34.54
C ARG A 28 -45.55 -21.14 -33.15
N ILE A 29 -45.48 -22.41 -32.71
CA ILE A 29 -44.83 -22.79 -31.44
C ILE A 29 -43.32 -22.52 -31.52
N LEU A 30 -42.67 -22.91 -32.62
CA LEU A 30 -41.23 -22.66 -32.83
C LEU A 30 -40.90 -21.17 -32.85
N LEU A 31 -41.70 -20.35 -33.53
CA LEU A 31 -41.51 -18.89 -33.56
C LEU A 31 -41.69 -18.25 -32.17
N PHE A 32 -42.59 -18.78 -31.36
CA PHE A 32 -42.76 -18.31 -29.98
C PHE A 32 -41.55 -18.67 -29.12
N ILE A 33 -41.06 -19.91 -29.23
CA ILE A 33 -39.88 -20.39 -28.49
C ILE A 33 -38.63 -19.60 -28.90
N SER A 34 -38.42 -19.38 -30.20
CA SER A 34 -37.27 -18.62 -30.69
C SER A 34 -37.30 -17.17 -30.22
N SER A 35 -38.47 -16.52 -30.26
CA SER A 35 -38.65 -15.15 -29.77
C SER A 35 -38.40 -15.05 -28.26
N SER A 36 -38.93 -15.99 -27.47
CA SER A 36 -38.69 -16.04 -26.03
C SER A 36 -37.21 -16.28 -25.70
N SER A 37 -36.54 -17.15 -26.45
CA SER A 37 -35.11 -17.44 -26.28
C SER A 37 -34.25 -16.22 -26.60
N ALA A 38 -34.56 -15.48 -27.66
CA ALA A 38 -33.86 -14.26 -28.03
C ALA A 38 -33.98 -13.17 -26.94
N ILE A 39 -35.18 -12.99 -26.37
CA ILE A 39 -35.40 -12.05 -25.26
C ILE A 39 -34.64 -12.50 -24.01
N ALA A 40 -34.66 -13.80 -23.68
CA ALA A 40 -33.93 -14.33 -22.53
C ALA A 40 -32.41 -14.13 -22.68
N LEU A 41 -31.85 -14.42 -23.86
CA LEU A 41 -30.44 -14.14 -24.18
C LEU A 41 -30.10 -12.66 -24.02
N CYS A 42 -30.96 -11.78 -24.54
CA CYS A 42 -30.77 -10.33 -24.42
C CYS A 42 -30.73 -9.90 -22.95
N LEU A 43 -31.66 -10.39 -22.12
CA LEU A 43 -31.69 -10.09 -20.68
C LEU A 43 -30.45 -10.63 -19.93
N VAL A 44 -29.98 -11.83 -20.27
CA VAL A 44 -28.79 -12.42 -19.65
C VAL A 44 -27.52 -11.63 -19.99
N LEU A 45 -27.38 -11.21 -21.26
CA LEU A 45 -26.27 -10.34 -21.66
C LEU A 45 -26.31 -9.00 -20.90
N LEU A 46 -27.49 -8.40 -20.80
CA LEU A 46 -27.69 -7.15 -20.06
C LEU A 46 -27.33 -7.33 -18.57
N PHE A 47 -27.73 -8.44 -17.96
CA PHE A 47 -27.41 -8.77 -16.58
C PHE A 47 -25.91 -8.85 -16.33
N PHE A 48 -25.15 -9.57 -17.17
CA PHE A 48 -23.70 -9.69 -17.02
C PHE A 48 -22.93 -8.37 -17.27
N THR A 49 -23.50 -7.43 -18.03
CA THR A 49 -22.86 -6.11 -18.25
C THR A 49 -23.11 -5.12 -17.12
N LEU A 50 -24.24 -5.24 -16.41
CA LEU A 50 -24.62 -4.28 -15.37
C LEU A 50 -24.29 -4.75 -13.96
N PHE A 51 -24.30 -6.07 -13.72
CA PHE A 51 -24.10 -6.63 -12.38
C PHE A 51 -22.79 -7.41 -12.30
N ASP A 52 -21.91 -6.93 -11.43
CA ASP A 52 -20.72 -7.66 -11.03
C ASP A 52 -21.10 -9.03 -10.46
N SER A 53 -20.35 -10.06 -10.84
CA SER A 53 -20.46 -11.37 -10.21
C SER A 53 -20.18 -11.25 -8.70
N PRO A 54 -20.86 -12.02 -7.82
CA PRO A 54 -20.57 -12.02 -6.39
C PRO A 54 -19.07 -12.19 -6.07
N LYS A 55 -18.37 -13.00 -6.86
CA LYS A 55 -16.93 -13.22 -6.75
C LYS A 55 -16.11 -11.98 -7.10
N GLU A 56 -16.52 -11.24 -8.14
CA GLU A 56 -15.84 -10.00 -8.53
C GLU A 56 -16.00 -8.92 -7.46
N LYS A 57 -17.21 -8.80 -6.88
CA LYS A 57 -17.47 -7.89 -5.78
C LYS A 57 -16.63 -8.21 -4.54
N GLU A 58 -16.47 -9.50 -4.23
CA GLU A 58 -15.62 -9.96 -3.13
C GLU A 58 -14.15 -9.60 -3.38
N LEU A 59 -13.62 -9.88 -4.57
CA LEU A 59 -12.25 -9.52 -4.96
C LEU A 59 -12.01 -8.01 -4.93
N LYS A 60 -12.94 -7.20 -5.43
CA LYS A 60 -12.86 -5.73 -5.35
C LYS A 60 -12.79 -5.25 -3.89
N ARG A 61 -13.60 -5.85 -3.00
CA ARG A 61 -13.56 -5.55 -1.57
C ARG A 61 -12.22 -5.92 -0.93
N GLU A 62 -11.66 -7.08 -1.28
CA GLU A 62 -10.37 -7.53 -0.77
C GLU A 62 -9.22 -6.62 -1.25
N ILE A 63 -9.21 -6.25 -2.55
CA ILE A 63 -8.24 -5.29 -3.10
C ILE A 63 -8.32 -3.94 -2.37
N ASN A 64 -9.53 -3.41 -2.16
CA ASN A 64 -9.71 -2.16 -1.44
C ASN A 64 -9.21 -2.25 0.01
N ASN A 65 -9.48 -3.37 0.69
CA ASN A 65 -8.95 -3.59 2.04
C ASN A 65 -7.41 -3.62 2.03
N LEU A 66 -6.78 -4.31 1.08
CA LEU A 66 -5.33 -4.33 0.95
C LEU A 66 -4.76 -2.93 0.71
N LEU A 67 -5.38 -2.12 -0.15
CA LEU A 67 -4.97 -0.74 -0.39
C LEU A 67 -5.00 0.10 0.89
N VAL A 68 -6.07 0.00 1.68
CA VAL A 68 -6.16 0.67 2.99
C VAL A 68 -5.05 0.19 3.94
N GLN A 69 -4.72 -1.10 3.95
CA GLN A 69 -3.61 -1.59 4.76
C GLN A 69 -2.25 -1.04 4.31
N TYR A 70 -2.06 -0.85 2.99
CA TYR A 70 -0.85 -0.20 2.47
C TYR A 70 -0.74 1.27 2.90
N GLU A 71 -1.84 2.03 2.86
CA GLU A 71 -1.87 3.41 3.36
C GLU A 71 -1.52 3.49 4.85
N LEU A 72 -2.08 2.60 5.69
CA LEU A 72 -1.75 2.54 7.11
C LEU A 72 -0.28 2.15 7.37
N LEU A 73 0.30 1.28 6.53
CA LEU A 73 1.72 0.94 6.62
C LEU A 73 2.60 2.13 6.23
N GLU A 74 2.23 2.87 5.20
CA GLU A 74 2.93 4.07 4.79
C GLU A 74 2.93 5.13 5.91
N GLU A 75 1.78 5.34 6.57
CA GLU A 75 1.68 6.23 7.73
C GLU A 75 2.60 5.78 8.88
N LYS A 76 2.62 4.48 9.21
CA LYS A 76 3.52 3.93 10.23
C LYS A 76 4.99 4.13 9.91
N ILE A 77 5.37 3.99 8.64
CA ILE A 77 6.74 4.24 8.17
C ILE A 77 7.07 5.73 8.33
N SER A 78 6.15 6.63 7.95
CA SER A 78 6.33 8.07 8.13
C SER A 78 6.49 8.47 9.60
N ASN A 79 5.69 7.89 10.49
CA ASN A 79 5.82 8.10 11.93
C ASN A 79 7.17 7.59 12.46
N SER A 80 7.66 6.47 11.92
CA SER A 80 8.96 5.91 12.29
C SER A 80 10.12 6.80 11.83
N PHE A 81 10.00 7.45 10.67
CA PHE A 81 10.95 8.49 10.25
C PHE A 81 10.96 9.68 11.20
N THR A 82 9.77 10.14 11.63
CA THR A 82 9.65 11.25 12.59
C THR A 82 10.36 10.93 13.90
N ILE A 83 10.13 9.73 14.45
CA ILE A 83 10.82 9.26 15.67
C ILE A 83 12.33 9.16 15.45
N LEU A 84 12.76 8.65 14.29
CA LEU A 84 14.18 8.54 13.97
C LEU A 84 14.85 9.91 13.88
N ASP A 85 14.18 10.90 13.29
CA ASP A 85 14.66 12.28 13.20
C ASP A 85 14.79 12.90 14.60
N GLU A 86 13.83 12.67 15.51
CA GLU A 86 13.94 13.10 16.92
C GLU A 86 15.13 12.44 17.64
N LEU A 87 15.37 11.15 17.39
CA LEU A 87 16.53 10.44 17.96
C LEU A 87 17.85 10.99 17.43
N GLN A 88 17.91 11.32 16.14
CA GLN A 88 19.07 11.94 15.49
C GLN A 88 19.33 13.34 16.05
N GLU A 89 18.29 14.15 16.23
CA GLU A 89 18.41 15.49 16.81
C GLU A 89 18.93 15.42 18.24
N ARG A 90 18.43 14.47 19.04
CA ARG A 90 18.91 14.25 20.41
C ARG A 90 20.36 13.79 20.46
N ASP A 91 20.76 12.92 19.53
CA ASP A 91 22.13 12.45 19.42
C ASP A 91 23.11 13.61 19.09
N ASP A 92 22.78 14.42 18.10
CA ASP A 92 23.61 15.57 17.70
C ASP A 92 23.66 16.65 18.76
N ASN A 93 22.50 17.05 19.31
CA ASN A 93 22.40 18.25 20.13
C ASN A 93 22.60 17.98 21.63
N ILE A 94 22.50 16.73 22.09
CA ILE A 94 22.69 16.38 23.49
C ILE A 94 23.93 15.51 23.67
N TYR A 95 23.92 14.29 23.11
CA TYR A 95 24.98 13.33 23.42
C TYR A 95 26.32 13.76 22.86
N ARG A 96 26.39 14.13 21.58
CA ARG A 96 27.64 14.55 20.95
C ARG A 96 28.16 15.88 21.50
N VAL A 97 27.28 16.82 21.85
CA VAL A 97 27.65 18.06 22.54
C VAL A 97 28.32 17.79 23.89
N ILE A 98 27.78 16.85 24.71
CA ILE A 98 28.38 16.48 26.01
C ILE A 98 29.80 15.94 25.86
N PHE A 99 30.06 15.20 24.78
CA PHE A 99 31.37 14.61 24.49
C PHE A 99 32.24 15.48 23.58
N GLU A 100 31.82 16.71 23.26
CA GLU A 100 32.53 17.63 22.36
C GLU A 100 32.87 17.00 21.00
N ALA A 101 31.98 16.12 20.50
CA ALA A 101 32.13 15.42 19.24
C ALA A 101 31.34 16.09 18.11
N ASP A 102 31.84 15.98 16.89
CA ASP A 102 31.14 16.50 15.72
C ASP A 102 29.83 15.73 15.44
N PRO A 103 28.76 16.42 15.00
CA PRO A 103 27.52 15.78 14.57
C PRO A 103 27.72 14.97 13.29
N ILE A 104 26.83 14.00 13.05
CA ILE A 104 26.91 13.18 11.84
C ILE A 104 26.33 13.94 10.65
N ASP A 105 27.09 13.99 9.56
CA ASP A 105 26.65 14.64 8.32
C ASP A 105 25.38 13.99 7.74
N ALA A 106 24.45 14.83 7.27
CA ALA A 106 23.18 14.40 6.70
C ALA A 106 23.35 13.49 5.47
N SER A 107 24.43 13.64 4.70
CA SER A 107 24.75 12.78 3.57
C SER A 107 25.05 11.35 3.98
N ILE A 108 25.67 11.14 5.15
CA ILE A 108 25.95 9.81 5.71
C ILE A 108 24.66 9.17 6.20
N ARG A 109 23.79 9.94 6.88
CA ARG A 109 22.49 9.45 7.35
C ARG A 109 21.54 9.06 6.22
N LYS A 110 21.58 9.81 5.12
CA LYS A 110 20.79 9.55 3.90
C LYS A 110 21.56 8.72 2.87
N ALA A 111 22.73 8.19 3.21
CA ALA A 111 23.61 7.54 2.25
C ALA A 111 22.96 6.32 1.62
N GLY A 112 23.09 6.21 0.30
CA GLY A 112 23.09 4.92 -0.37
C GLY A 112 21.78 4.45 -0.99
N PHE A 113 21.01 5.32 -1.65
CA PHE A 113 19.99 4.89 -2.62
C PHE A 113 20.42 5.26 -4.04
N GLY A 114 21.38 4.52 -4.58
CA GLY A 114 21.81 4.67 -5.96
C GLY A 114 22.23 3.35 -6.58
N GLY A 115 22.18 3.27 -7.91
CA GLY A 115 23.00 2.35 -8.70
C GLY A 115 22.30 1.19 -9.39
N VAL A 116 21.08 0.78 -9.02
CA VAL A 116 20.32 -0.26 -9.75
C VAL A 116 18.83 -0.05 -9.48
N ASN A 117 17.97 -0.30 -10.47
CA ASN A 117 16.53 -0.32 -10.28
C ASN A 117 16.12 -1.56 -9.44
N ARG A 118 16.31 -1.49 -8.12
CA ARG A 118 16.07 -2.59 -7.15
C ARG A 118 14.60 -3.01 -7.07
N TYR A 119 13.71 -2.18 -7.60
CA TYR A 119 12.27 -2.33 -7.49
C TYR A 119 11.61 -2.83 -8.78
N THR A 120 12.39 -3.16 -9.83
CA THR A 120 11.88 -3.70 -11.11
C THR A 120 11.00 -4.94 -10.94
N LYS A 121 11.28 -5.76 -9.93
CA LYS A 121 10.48 -6.96 -9.61
C LYS A 121 9.02 -6.67 -9.28
N TYR A 122 8.69 -5.42 -8.94
CA TYR A 122 7.33 -4.99 -8.65
C TYR A 122 6.63 -4.38 -9.87
N GLU A 123 7.33 -4.11 -10.97
CA GLU A 123 6.76 -3.53 -12.20
C GLU A 123 5.80 -4.50 -12.90
N GLY A 124 4.89 -3.96 -13.74
CA GLY A 124 3.97 -4.76 -14.57
C GLY A 124 2.57 -5.00 -13.98
N PHE A 125 2.25 -4.43 -12.82
CA PHE A 125 0.94 -4.55 -12.16
C PHE A 125 0.29 -3.18 -11.96
N LYS A 126 -1.04 -3.17 -11.72
CA LYS A 126 -1.81 -1.94 -11.51
C LYS A 126 -1.31 -1.10 -10.32
N HIS A 127 -0.80 -1.75 -9.27
CA HIS A 127 -0.35 -1.11 -8.03
C HIS A 127 1.17 -1.20 -7.83
N SER A 128 1.93 -1.38 -8.92
CA SER A 128 3.39 -1.49 -8.89
C SER A 128 4.07 -0.32 -8.19
N GLU A 129 3.66 0.90 -8.52
CA GLU A 129 4.25 2.14 -7.99
C GLU A 129 4.11 2.23 -6.46
N LEU A 130 2.92 1.96 -5.94
CA LEU A 130 2.64 1.93 -4.50
C LEU A 130 3.56 0.93 -3.78
N ILE A 131 3.70 -0.28 -4.32
CA ILE A 131 4.54 -1.33 -3.73
C ILE A 131 6.02 -0.93 -3.80
N SER A 132 6.48 -0.42 -4.94
CA SER A 132 7.88 0.02 -5.08
C SER A 132 8.22 1.16 -4.13
N ASP A 133 7.31 2.11 -3.96
CA ASP A 133 7.52 3.28 -3.10
C ASP A 133 7.55 2.91 -1.63
N LEU A 134 6.64 2.05 -1.19
CA LEU A 134 6.62 1.56 0.18
C LEU A 134 7.91 0.79 0.52
N ASN A 135 8.34 -0.12 -0.37
CA ASN A 135 9.60 -0.85 -0.17
C ASN A 135 10.81 0.09 -0.18
N ARG A 136 10.81 1.12 -1.03
CA ARG A 136 11.86 2.15 -1.05
C ARG A 136 11.94 2.90 0.27
N LYS A 137 10.80 3.31 0.84
CA LYS A 137 10.75 3.98 2.15
C LYS A 137 11.21 3.05 3.28
N VAL A 138 10.81 1.77 3.26
CA VAL A 138 11.27 0.78 4.25
C VAL A 138 12.78 0.58 4.20
N ASP A 139 13.35 0.44 3.00
CA ASP A 139 14.79 0.30 2.85
C ASP A 139 15.52 1.56 3.37
N GLN A 140 14.99 2.74 3.06
CA GLN A 140 15.54 4.02 3.51
C GLN A 140 15.57 4.12 5.02
N LEU A 141 14.43 3.81 5.66
CA LEU A 141 14.31 3.77 7.10
C LEU A 141 15.29 2.78 7.73
N SER A 142 15.40 1.57 7.18
CA SER A 142 16.30 0.52 7.69
C SER A 142 17.77 0.95 7.67
N LYS A 143 18.22 1.62 6.61
CA LYS A 143 19.59 2.14 6.54
C LYS A 143 19.82 3.30 7.50
N ALA A 144 18.87 4.22 7.61
CA ALA A 144 18.97 5.34 8.53
C ALA A 144 19.01 4.85 9.99
N ILE A 145 18.23 3.83 10.34
CA ILE A 145 18.30 3.14 11.64
C ILE A 145 19.67 2.51 11.87
N TYR A 146 20.24 1.83 10.86
CA TYR A 146 21.57 1.23 10.98
C TYR A 146 22.65 2.28 11.29
N VAL A 147 22.64 3.41 10.57
CA VAL A 147 23.57 4.53 10.83
C VAL A 147 23.37 5.09 12.24
N GLN A 148 22.12 5.29 12.67
CA GLN A 148 21.84 5.78 14.03
C GLN A 148 22.30 4.80 15.11
N SER A 149 22.10 3.50 14.90
CA SER A 149 22.60 2.47 15.81
C SER A 149 24.13 2.51 15.93
N LYS A 150 24.84 2.70 14.81
CA LYS A 150 26.30 2.85 14.82
C LYS A 150 26.73 4.12 15.54
N SER A 151 25.99 5.22 15.40
CA SER A 151 26.25 6.44 16.17
C SER A 151 26.21 6.19 17.67
N PHE A 152 25.17 5.48 18.14
CA PHE A 152 25.05 5.14 19.56
C PHE A 152 26.15 4.19 20.04
N ASP A 153 26.60 3.24 19.22
CA ASP A 153 27.78 2.42 19.54
C ASP A 153 29.02 3.31 19.76
N ASP A 154 29.18 4.38 18.98
CA ASP A 154 30.31 5.30 19.12
C ASP A 154 30.18 6.21 20.34
N VAL A 155 28.97 6.70 20.65
CA VAL A 155 28.70 7.44 21.90
C VAL A 155 29.00 6.58 23.13
N LEU A 156 28.67 5.29 23.10
CA LEU A 156 29.01 4.36 24.19
C LEU A 156 30.51 4.25 24.42
N LYS A 157 31.32 4.18 23.35
CA LYS A 157 32.79 4.21 23.49
C LYS A 157 33.30 5.53 24.06
N MET A 158 32.67 6.66 23.69
CA MET A 158 33.02 7.97 24.27
C MET A 158 32.72 8.01 25.77
N ILE A 159 31.61 7.39 26.20
CA ILE A 159 31.28 7.24 27.63
C ILE A 159 32.38 6.47 28.36
N GLU A 160 32.76 5.29 27.85
CA GLU A 160 33.81 4.45 28.46
C GLU A 160 35.14 5.21 28.57
N ASN A 161 35.58 5.87 27.51
CA ASN A 161 36.81 6.66 27.50
C ASN A 161 36.74 7.85 28.49
N LYS A 162 35.59 8.51 28.59
CA LYS A 162 35.38 9.64 29.51
C LYS A 162 35.38 9.16 30.96
N GLU A 163 34.77 8.01 31.25
CA GLU A 163 34.79 7.38 32.57
C GLU A 163 36.22 7.06 33.00
N GLU A 164 37.02 6.44 32.12
CA GLU A 164 38.42 6.17 32.38
C GLU A 164 39.20 7.46 32.65
N MET A 165 39.05 8.47 31.80
CA MET A 165 39.70 9.77 31.99
C MET A 165 39.34 10.39 33.35
N LEU A 166 38.06 10.38 33.72
CA LEU A 166 37.58 10.92 34.99
C LEU A 166 38.14 10.15 36.20
N ALA A 167 38.29 8.82 36.09
CA ALA A 167 38.92 8.01 37.12
C ALA A 167 40.41 8.35 37.33
N HIS A 168 41.08 8.86 36.30
CA HIS A 168 42.48 9.32 36.37
C HIS A 168 42.61 10.78 36.85
N ILE A 169 41.52 11.53 37.02
CA ILE A 169 41.57 12.88 37.61
C ILE A 169 41.67 12.75 39.14
N PRO A 170 42.73 13.27 39.77
CA PRO A 170 42.86 13.19 41.21
C PRO A 170 41.72 13.98 41.88
N ALA A 171 40.98 13.33 42.77
CA ALA A 171 39.93 13.97 43.57
C ALA A 171 40.48 14.98 44.60
N ILE A 172 41.80 15.05 44.76
CA ILE A 172 42.51 15.96 45.65
C ILE A 172 43.21 17.02 44.79
N GLN A 173 43.04 18.29 45.16
CA GLN A 173 43.66 19.40 44.47
C GLN A 173 45.21 19.22 44.41
N PRO A 174 45.83 19.30 43.22
CA PRO A 174 47.25 18.95 43.04
C PRO A 174 48.23 19.97 43.65
N VAL A 175 47.71 21.10 44.14
CA VAL A 175 48.49 22.17 44.78
C VAL A 175 47.93 22.47 46.16
N ALA A 176 48.80 22.54 47.16
CA ALA A 176 48.43 22.85 48.53
C ALA A 176 47.93 24.30 48.65
N ASN A 177 46.81 24.51 49.36
CA ASN A 177 46.18 25.83 49.57
C ASN A 177 47.13 26.90 50.11
N LYS A 178 48.15 26.52 50.89
CA LYS A 178 49.18 27.45 51.41
C LYS A 178 50.02 28.12 50.31
N ASN A 179 50.12 27.52 49.14
CA ASN A 179 50.92 27.99 48.00
C ASN A 179 50.07 28.73 46.95
N LEU A 180 48.74 28.76 47.08
CA LEU A 180 47.83 29.58 46.25
C LEU A 180 47.87 31.05 46.70
N LYS A 181 49.00 31.73 46.47
CA LYS A 181 49.15 33.17 46.79
C LYS A 181 49.01 34.10 45.60
N ARG A 182 48.88 33.58 44.37
CA ARG A 182 48.67 34.37 43.15
C ARG A 182 47.47 33.82 42.40
N MET A 183 46.48 34.68 42.20
CA MET A 183 45.41 34.45 41.25
C MET A 183 46.02 34.58 39.85
N ALA A 184 45.85 33.58 38.99
CA ALA A 184 46.24 33.69 37.59
C ALA A 184 45.25 34.67 36.93
N LEU A 185 45.62 35.95 36.90
CA LEU A 185 44.99 36.95 36.04
C LEU A 185 45.55 36.74 34.64
N GLY A 186 44.75 36.10 33.79
CA GLY A 186 44.85 36.11 32.34
C GLY A 186 43.61 36.76 31.77
#